data_AF-A0A2W6SD95-F1
#
_entry.id   AF-A0A2W6SD95-F1
#
_cell.length_a   1.000
_cell.length_b   1.000
_cell.length_c   1.000
_cell.angle_alpha   90.00
_cell.angle_beta   90.00
_cell.angle_gamma   90.00
#
_symmetry.space_group_name_H-M   'P 1'
#
loop_
_entity.id
_entity.type
_entity.pdbx_description
1 polymer ?
#
loop_
_entity_poly.entity_id
_entity_poly.type
_entity_poly.pdbx_seq_one_letter_code
_entity_poly.pdbx_strand_id
1 'polypeptide(L)'
;MNTPPMDEILASIRRIITDDTPIGGPAPIASDADPEEDVLELGEPAAAGPAEPVEPQPLPSVPEPAMLLSKQTQAASQRALAALSGLSIDPNADANTMDGLVREMLRPMLKDWLDAHLPEMVERLVAREVARISGR
;
A
#
# COMPACT_ATOMS: atom_id res chain seq x y z
N MET A 1 19.22 -36.13 -21.37
CA MET A 1 18.90 -34.70 -21.15
C MET A 1 20.15 -33.88 -21.40
N ASN A 2 20.18 -33.09 -22.48
CA ASN A 2 21.30 -32.22 -22.83
C ASN A 2 21.01 -30.82 -22.28
N THR A 3 21.70 -30.37 -21.24
CA THR A 3 21.64 -28.97 -20.80
C THR A 3 22.36 -28.09 -21.82
N PRO A 4 21.76 -26.98 -22.27
CA PRO A 4 22.39 -26.12 -23.27
C PRO A 4 23.72 -25.54 -22.74
N PRO A 5 24.73 -25.37 -23.60
CA PRO A 5 25.98 -24.73 -23.22
C PRO A 5 25.73 -23.28 -22.80
N MET A 6 26.51 -22.78 -21.86
CA MET A 6 26.38 -21.44 -21.26
C MET A 6 26.27 -20.33 -22.31
N ASP A 7 26.99 -20.45 -23.42
CA ASP A 7 27.00 -19.44 -24.50
C ASP A 7 25.64 -19.28 -25.20
N GLU A 8 24.83 -20.34 -25.29
CA GLU A 8 23.45 -20.24 -25.83
C GLU A 8 22.52 -19.49 -24.88
N ILE A 9 22.67 -19.74 -23.57
CA ILE A 9 21.88 -19.05 -22.54
C ILE A 9 22.20 -17.54 -22.59
N LEU A 10 23.48 -17.19 -22.69
CA LEU A 10 23.92 -15.80 -22.76
C LEU A 10 23.53 -15.12 -24.09
N ALA A 11 23.57 -15.85 -25.20
CA ALA A 11 23.11 -15.34 -26.49
C ALA A 11 21.59 -15.07 -26.50
N SER A 12 20.80 -15.93 -25.86
CA SER A 12 19.34 -15.77 -25.72
C SER A 12 18.98 -14.52 -24.93
N ILE A 13 19.65 -14.30 -23.78
CA ILE A 13 19.44 -13.10 -22.95
C ILE A 13 19.84 -11.82 -23.71
N ARG A 14 20.98 -11.84 -24.41
CA ARG A 14 21.46 -10.68 -25.19
C ARG A 14 20.49 -10.30 -26.30
N ARG A 15 19.90 -11.31 -26.97
CA ARG A 15 18.87 -11.09 -27.99
C ARG A 15 17.63 -10.45 -27.38
N ILE A 16 17.10 -10.96 -26.26
CA ILE A 16 15.92 -10.39 -25.59
C ILE A 16 16.14 -8.93 -25.17
N ILE A 17 17.34 -8.58 -24.69
CA ILE A 17 17.66 -7.20 -24.26
C ILE A 17 17.84 -6.24 -25.44
N THR A 18 18.39 -6.73 -26.56
CA THR A 18 18.65 -5.87 -27.74
C THR A 18 17.40 -5.68 -28.60
N ASP A 19 16.45 -6.63 -28.54
CA ASP A 19 15.18 -6.60 -29.27
C ASP A 19 14.08 -5.81 -28.55
N ASP A 20 14.39 -5.17 -27.41
CA ASP A 20 13.50 -4.22 -26.74
C ASP A 20 13.48 -2.89 -27.53
N THR A 21 12.81 -2.95 -28.68
CA THR A 21 12.25 -1.75 -29.30
C THR A 21 11.37 -1.10 -28.25
N PRO A 22 11.55 0.18 -27.90
CA PRO A 22 10.63 0.85 -26.99
C PRO A 22 9.25 0.81 -27.64
N ILE A 23 8.37 -0.04 -27.10
CA ILE A 23 6.95 0.03 -27.40
C ILE A 23 6.56 1.46 -27.03
N GLY A 24 6.12 2.18 -28.07
CA GLY A 24 5.95 3.63 -28.08
C GLY A 24 5.21 4.16 -26.85
N GLY A 25 5.54 5.41 -26.54
CA GLY A 25 5.06 6.14 -25.37
C GLY A 25 3.54 6.14 -25.19
N PRO A 26 3.06 6.62 -24.03
CA PRO A 26 1.66 6.49 -23.64
C PRO A 26 0.74 7.15 -24.65
N ALA A 27 0.03 6.32 -25.43
CA ALA A 27 -1.22 6.72 -26.06
C ALA A 27 -2.27 6.89 -24.95
N PRO A 28 -3.18 7.86 -25.06
CA PRO A 28 -4.10 8.22 -23.99
C PRO A 28 -5.07 7.07 -23.76
N ILE A 29 -5.06 6.54 -22.54
CA ILE A 29 -6.14 5.72 -22.01
C ILE A 29 -7.38 6.60 -21.85
N ALA A 30 -8.18 6.72 -22.90
CA ALA A 30 -9.59 7.08 -22.74
C ALA A 30 -10.31 5.85 -22.18
N SER A 31 -10.16 5.63 -20.87
CA SER A 31 -11.04 4.77 -20.11
C SER A 31 -11.86 5.69 -19.23
N ASP A 32 -13.14 5.85 -19.57
CA ASP A 32 -14.19 6.23 -18.61
C ASP A 32 -14.25 5.11 -17.56
N ALA A 33 -13.27 5.09 -16.67
CA ALA A 33 -13.32 4.35 -15.43
C ALA A 33 -13.79 5.38 -14.39
N ASP A 34 -15.06 5.28 -14.05
CA ASP A 34 -15.63 5.94 -12.89
C ASP A 34 -14.77 5.58 -11.66
N PRO A 35 -14.05 6.54 -11.04
CA PRO A 35 -13.12 6.25 -9.96
C PRO A 35 -13.83 5.99 -8.62
N GLU A 36 -15.17 5.97 -8.60
CA GLU A 36 -15.96 6.02 -7.35
C GLU A 36 -16.39 4.63 -6.83
N GLU A 37 -16.17 3.52 -7.53
CA GLU A 37 -16.67 2.19 -7.09
C GLU A 37 -15.62 1.21 -6.54
N ASP A 38 -14.32 1.51 -6.55
CA ASP A 38 -13.28 0.61 -5.99
C ASP A 38 -12.64 1.12 -4.70
N VAL A 39 -13.46 1.71 -3.84
CA VAL A 39 -13.10 1.94 -2.43
C VAL A 39 -13.71 0.80 -1.61
N LEU A 40 -12.97 -0.31 -1.51
CA LEU A 40 -13.28 -1.35 -0.54
C LEU A 40 -13.00 -0.80 0.87
N GLU A 41 -14.06 -0.36 1.56
CA GLU A 41 -14.02 0.08 2.94
C GLU A 41 -13.69 -1.12 3.86
N LEU A 42 -12.40 -1.32 4.13
CA LEU A 42 -11.88 -2.35 5.05
C LEU A 42 -12.06 -1.92 6.52
N GLY A 43 -13.24 -1.39 6.84
CA GLY A 43 -13.55 -0.74 8.12
C GLY A 43 -14.26 -1.63 9.14
N GLU A 44 -14.87 -2.74 8.70
CA GLU A 44 -15.53 -3.67 9.62
C GLU A 44 -14.66 -4.93 9.80
N PRO A 45 -14.23 -5.26 11.04
CA PRO A 45 -13.83 -6.63 11.30
C PRO A 45 -15.09 -7.45 11.05
N ALA A 46 -15.07 -8.30 10.01
CA ALA A 46 -16.12 -9.27 9.81
C ALA A 46 -16.31 -9.99 11.14
N ALA A 47 -17.38 -9.66 11.85
CA ALA A 47 -17.78 -10.37 13.04
C ALA A 47 -18.08 -11.77 12.53
N ALA A 48 -17.12 -12.68 12.69
CA ALA A 48 -17.36 -14.09 12.55
C ALA A 48 -18.47 -14.39 13.54
N GLY A 49 -19.71 -14.46 13.05
CA GLY A 49 -20.82 -14.99 13.82
C GLY A 49 -20.38 -16.35 14.35
N PRO A 50 -20.95 -16.82 15.48
CA PRO A 50 -20.66 -18.17 15.97
C PRO A 50 -20.78 -19.13 14.79
N ALA A 51 -19.64 -19.70 14.37
CA ALA A 51 -19.64 -20.68 13.31
C ALA A 51 -20.56 -21.79 13.81
N GLU A 52 -21.68 -22.02 13.13
CA GLU A 52 -22.46 -23.22 13.39
C GLU A 52 -21.49 -24.40 13.27
N PRO A 53 -21.46 -25.34 14.25
CA PRO A 53 -20.62 -26.50 14.16
C PRO A 53 -20.98 -27.25 12.88
N VAL A 54 -20.18 -27.08 11.84
CA VAL A 54 -20.26 -27.89 10.63
C VAL A 54 -19.94 -29.30 11.09
N GLU A 55 -20.95 -30.16 11.09
CA GLU A 55 -20.77 -31.57 11.40
C GLU A 55 -19.67 -32.10 10.47
N PRO A 56 -18.54 -32.62 11.01
CA PRO A 56 -17.38 -32.91 10.20
C PRO A 56 -17.75 -34.03 9.23
N GLN A 57 -17.99 -33.67 7.97
CA GLN A 57 -18.00 -34.66 6.90
C GLN A 57 -16.63 -35.37 6.93
N PRO A 58 -16.58 -36.70 6.80
CA PRO A 58 -15.32 -37.42 6.79
C PRO A 58 -14.54 -36.96 5.56
N LEU A 59 -13.62 -36.01 5.76
CA LEU A 59 -12.60 -35.69 4.78
C LEU A 59 -11.82 -36.99 4.55
N PRO A 60 -11.45 -37.34 3.30
CA PRO A 60 -10.41 -38.35 3.11
C PRO A 60 -9.22 -37.92 3.97
N SER A 61 -8.68 -38.82 4.80
CA SER A 61 -7.48 -38.55 5.58
C SER A 61 -6.35 -38.20 4.62
N VAL A 62 -6.21 -36.91 4.31
CA VAL A 62 -4.97 -36.35 3.83
C VAL A 62 -4.01 -36.59 5.00
N PRO A 63 -2.86 -37.25 4.78
CA PRO A 63 -1.84 -37.35 5.81
C PRO A 63 -1.66 -35.94 6.36
N GLU A 64 -1.85 -35.75 7.67
CA GLU A 64 -1.65 -34.43 8.28
C GLU A 64 -0.32 -33.90 7.76
N PRO A 65 -0.27 -32.66 7.25
CA PRO A 65 0.98 -32.11 6.76
C PRO A 65 1.95 -32.18 7.94
N ALA A 66 2.87 -33.15 7.88
CA ALA A 66 3.88 -33.31 8.90
C ALA A 66 4.47 -31.93 9.12
N MET A 67 4.50 -31.43 10.36
CA MET A 67 5.04 -30.11 10.67
C MET A 67 6.40 -29.95 9.98
N LEU A 68 6.41 -29.29 8.82
CA LEU A 68 7.60 -29.17 7.96
C LEU A 68 8.63 -28.24 8.59
N LEU A 69 8.18 -27.46 9.58
CA LEU A 69 8.97 -26.57 10.38
C LEU A 69 9.37 -27.26 11.68
N SER A 70 10.67 -27.22 11.97
CA SER A 70 11.14 -27.55 13.29
C SER A 70 10.57 -26.57 14.32
N LYS A 71 10.33 -27.04 15.56
CA LYS A 71 9.91 -26.16 16.68
C LYS A 71 10.88 -24.98 16.88
N GLN A 72 12.17 -25.22 16.61
CA GLN A 72 13.20 -24.19 16.66
C GLN A 72 13.01 -23.12 15.58
N THR A 73 12.69 -23.51 14.34
CA THR A 73 12.41 -22.59 13.24
C THR A 73 11.18 -21.76 13.56
N GLN A 74 10.10 -22.40 14.02
CA GLN A 74 8.88 -21.71 14.41
C GLN A 74 9.12 -20.66 15.51
N ALA A 75 9.88 -21.04 16.54
CA ALA A 75 10.23 -20.12 17.63
C ALA A 75 11.18 -19.00 17.20
N ALA A 76 12.04 -19.23 16.20
CA ALA A 76 12.88 -18.18 15.61
C ALA A 76 12.07 -17.19 14.79
N SER A 77 11.14 -17.67 13.95
CA SER A 77 10.24 -16.83 13.15
C SER A 77 9.33 -15.97 14.03
N GLN A 78 8.74 -16.55 15.08
CA GLN A 78 7.91 -15.80 16.03
C GLN A 78 8.71 -14.69 16.73
N ARG A 79 9.97 -14.94 17.12
CA ARG A 79 10.82 -13.90 17.71
C ARG A 79 11.17 -12.79 16.73
N ALA A 80 11.49 -13.12 15.48
CA ALA A 80 11.80 -12.13 14.45
C ALA A 80 10.59 -11.24 14.14
N LEU A 81 9.40 -11.83 14.02
CA LEU A 81 8.15 -11.10 13.81
C LEU A 81 7.77 -10.24 15.03
N ALA A 82 7.97 -10.73 16.26
CA ALA A 82 7.75 -9.94 17.46
C ALA A 82 8.72 -8.74 17.55
N ALA A 83 9.97 -8.91 17.14
CA ALA A 83 10.95 -7.82 17.08
C ALA A 83 10.56 -6.76 16.04
N LEU A 84 10.03 -7.18 14.88
CA LEU A 84 9.51 -6.27 13.85
C LEU A 84 8.23 -5.55 14.33
N SER A 85 7.34 -6.25 15.03
CA SER A 85 6.13 -5.64 15.59
C SER A 85 6.44 -4.60 16.68
N GLY A 86 7.55 -4.78 17.41
CA GLY A 86 8.05 -3.80 18.38
C GLY A 86 8.63 -2.54 17.74
N LEU A 87 8.97 -2.60 16.45
CA LEU A 87 9.35 -1.43 15.64
C LEU A 87 8.08 -0.69 15.17
N SER A 88 7.18 -0.41 16.11
CA SER A 88 6.06 0.49 15.85
C SER A 88 6.63 1.85 15.45
N ILE A 89 6.34 2.25 14.22
CA ILE A 89 6.71 3.55 13.69
C ILE A 89 5.86 4.56 14.44
N ASP A 90 6.45 5.22 15.43
CA ASP A 90 5.80 6.37 16.06
C ASP A 90 5.65 7.44 14.97
N PRO A 91 4.44 7.95 14.68
CA PRO A 91 4.26 9.02 13.71
C PRO A 91 4.98 10.32 14.12
N ASN A 92 5.46 10.42 15.37
CA ASN A 92 6.34 11.47 15.84
C ASN A 92 7.81 11.05 15.97
N ALA A 93 8.19 9.80 15.64
CA ALA A 93 9.60 9.38 15.64
C ALA A 93 10.36 10.05 14.49
N ASP A 94 10.98 11.17 14.87
CA ASP A 94 12.23 11.77 14.43
C ASP A 94 12.55 11.84 12.93
N ALA A 95 13.13 12.98 12.58
CA ALA A 95 13.55 13.47 11.26
C ALA A 95 14.40 12.53 10.37
N ASN A 96 14.64 11.29 10.78
CA ASN A 96 15.33 10.25 10.02
C ASN A 96 14.38 9.22 9.40
N THR A 97 13.07 9.31 9.63
CA THR A 97 12.09 8.57 8.84
C THR A 97 11.83 9.28 7.52
N MET A 98 11.46 8.52 6.48
CA MET A 98 11.15 9.12 5.16
C MET A 98 9.96 10.08 5.24
N ASP A 99 8.97 9.80 6.09
CA ASP A 99 7.86 10.72 6.37
C ASP A 99 8.37 12.04 6.98
N GLY A 100 9.31 11.96 7.92
CA GLY A 100 9.97 13.13 8.50
C GLY A 100 10.64 14.02 7.45
N LEU A 101 11.44 13.44 6.54
CA LEU A 101 12.06 14.21 5.45
C LEU A 101 11.02 14.83 4.51
N VAL A 102 10.02 14.05 4.09
CA VAL A 102 8.95 14.54 3.19
C VAL A 102 8.17 15.68 3.85
N ARG A 103 7.88 15.59 5.14
CA ARG A 103 7.20 16.64 5.90
C ARG A 103 8.04 17.91 6.03
N GLU A 104 9.33 17.80 6.30
CA GLU A 104 10.25 18.95 6.31
C GLU A 104 10.33 19.64 4.95
N MET A 105 10.26 18.86 3.85
CA MET A 105 10.25 19.41 2.49
C MET A 105 8.90 20.03 2.10
N LEU A 106 7.77 19.44 2.52
CA LEU A 106 6.43 19.94 2.18
C LEU A 106 6.01 21.15 3.02
N ARG A 107 6.53 21.28 4.26
CA ARG A 107 6.20 22.40 5.16
C ARG A 107 6.38 23.78 4.50
N PRO A 108 7.53 24.12 3.86
CA PRO A 108 7.68 25.42 3.20
C PRO A 108 6.71 25.61 2.03
N MET A 109 6.48 24.58 1.21
CA MET A 109 5.57 24.70 0.05
C MET A 109 4.13 24.94 0.47
N LEU A 110 3.67 24.24 1.50
CA LEU A 110 2.34 24.44 2.09
C LEU A 110 2.22 25.81 2.74
N LYS A 111 3.27 26.28 3.42
CA LYS A 111 3.29 27.61 4.01
C LYS A 111 3.16 28.70 2.96
N ASP A 112 3.97 28.66 1.91
CA ASP A 112 3.94 29.68 0.85
C ASP A 112 2.59 29.69 0.13
N TRP A 113 2.00 28.50 -0.09
CA TRP A 113 0.68 28.39 -0.67
C TRP A 113 -0.40 28.96 0.24
N LEU A 114 -0.37 28.65 1.54
CA LEU A 114 -1.30 29.20 2.53
C LEU A 114 -1.14 30.71 2.63
N ASP A 115 0.08 31.24 2.69
CA ASP A 115 0.33 32.67 2.77
C ASP A 115 -0.25 33.41 1.54
N ALA A 116 -0.23 32.78 0.36
CA ALA A 116 -0.79 33.35 -0.87
C ALA A 116 -2.33 33.24 -0.99
N HIS A 117 -2.94 32.15 -0.52
CA HIS A 117 -4.36 31.84 -0.81
C HIS A 117 -5.29 31.96 0.41
N LEU A 118 -4.76 31.91 1.62
CA LEU A 118 -5.55 31.98 2.85
C LEU A 118 -6.30 33.30 3.03
N PRO A 119 -5.77 34.49 2.65
CA PRO A 119 -6.52 35.72 2.75
C PRO A 119 -7.84 35.69 1.97
N GLU A 120 -7.81 35.22 0.71
CA GLU A 120 -9.01 35.13 -0.14
C GLU A 120 -10.04 34.16 0.43
N MET A 121 -9.59 32.99 0.91
CA MET A 121 -10.47 31.99 1.52
C MET A 121 -11.18 32.54 2.76
N VAL A 122 -10.45 33.28 3.61
CA VAL A 122 -11.00 33.90 4.82
C VAL A 122 -11.98 35.01 4.47
N GLU A 123 -11.67 35.89 3.52
CA GLU A 123 -12.58 36.95 3.08
C GLU A 123 -13.91 36.39 2.58
N ARG A 124 -13.87 35.34 1.76
CA ARG A 124 -15.07 34.66 1.26
C ARG A 124 -15.91 34.05 2.38
N LEU A 125 -15.25 33.48 3.39
CA LEU A 125 -15.93 32.88 4.54
C LEU A 125 -16.53 33.95 5.46
N VAL A 126 -15.80 35.04 5.73
CA VAL A 126 -16.26 36.18 6.54
C VAL A 126 -17.41 36.90 5.86
N ALA A 127 -17.33 37.16 4.55
CA ALA A 127 -18.43 37.79 3.81
C ALA A 127 -19.71 36.96 3.89
N ARG A 128 -19.60 35.63 3.78
CA ARG A 128 -20.72 34.69 3.97
C ARG A 128 -21.28 34.77 5.39
N GLU A 129 -20.40 34.83 6.39
CA GLU A 129 -20.79 34.85 7.80
C GLU A 129 -21.47 36.18 8.20
N VAL A 130 -20.97 37.32 7.71
CA VAL A 130 -21.60 38.64 7.92
C VAL A 130 -22.95 38.73 7.24
N ALA A 131 -23.08 38.23 6.01
CA ALA A 131 -24.36 38.18 5.30
C ALA A 131 -25.40 37.35 6.06
N ARG A 132 -24.97 36.22 6.65
CA ARG A 132 -25.82 35.35 7.48
C ARG A 132 -26.29 36.04 8.77
N ILE A 133 -25.43 36.81 9.42
CA ILE A 133 -25.76 37.52 10.67
C ILE A 133 -26.62 38.76 10.39
N SER A 134 -26.34 39.50 9.32
CA SER A 134 -27.03 40.75 8.99
C SER A 134 -28.40 40.55 8.34
N GLY A 135 -28.67 39.37 7.79
CA GLY A 135 -29.98 38.99 7.24
C GLY A 135 -30.99 38.47 8.27
N ARG A 136 -30.65 38.55 9.56
CA ARG A 136 -31.53 38.25 10.70
C ARG A 136 -31.92 39.53 11.41
#